data_AF-A0A1Q4WCL4-F1
#
_entry.id   AF-A0A1Q4WCL4-F1
#
_cell.length_a   1.000
_cell.length_b   1.000
_cell.length_c   1.000
_cell.angle_alpha   90.00
_cell.angle_beta   90.00
_cell.angle_gamma   90.00
#
_symmetry.space_group_name_H-M   'P 1'
#
loop_
_entity.id
_entity.type
_entity.pdbx_description
1 polymer ?
#
loop_
_entity_poly.entity_id
_entity_poly.type
_entity_poly.pdbx_seq_one_letter_code
_entity_poly.pdbx_strand_id
1 'polypeptide(L)'
;MSVAPPTPAERRSLAAAQPTALAAADDATCATTTPGNWSYGRFGYCVNGLNVLYTLKDGNGKELGTGTLTVATSALLPAARTTWDEDITVAMTGATGAVTSLSAKFRAECSAGCKVTKPAPWFGGDLVKGQSVSGNVSYSSAPAAGTSVDFTTSYKLYVTSPGAQAVDPNASWSNPEKIRCDDDVRDTSSSTSKPVAGCAVPSVMPIVRMSTSTEGAAAAGYQWAQNNLSDGWGRNKPLTRAKSGMADRTSRTCEGSQPFEALPDLVTDDTCDDFPFGASHEGGTDGAQCAEIIPNPSTGTWDVYPLRSVTGSMPCVRAHVPVADSQSARTRLSEGFANQRVVEGERFGLEVTGSTAPPRAACLQTRPTGSLPNGDGWNSNTTEPVAQRNKDTNPPGPAGTRPTKAEACLGKNPGKGTAASGDITGWEDAQEFARPLASPGTKAPYGLARCHLIANIVGGKGQIKDGGQDNLVPCWQSGMNTGTPSMRTYEYKAQELVKDANFGENDAIFYEVTPHYGDITSTIPDGVTMSATVQRADGTSQPLFPDVYIPNTKGNTGLYNLGN
;
A
#
# COMPACT_ATOMS: atom_id res chain seq x y z
N MET A 1 74.23 -13.44 -8.07
CA MET A 1 73.42 -12.28 -8.51
C MET A 1 72.19 -12.87 -9.17
N SER A 2 70.93 -12.70 -8.74
CA SER A 2 70.30 -11.67 -7.94
C SER A 2 69.17 -12.33 -7.15
N VAL A 3 69.02 -11.99 -5.86
CA VAL A 3 67.91 -12.44 -5.01
C VAL A 3 66.70 -11.61 -5.38
N ALA A 4 65.64 -12.24 -5.88
CA ALA A 4 64.35 -11.59 -6.08
C ALA A 4 63.61 -11.51 -4.73
N PRO A 5 63.09 -10.33 -4.33
CA PRO A 5 62.41 -10.16 -3.06
C PRO A 5 61.01 -10.80 -3.08
N PRO A 6 60.52 -11.32 -1.95
CA PRO A 6 59.16 -11.85 -1.85
C PRO A 6 58.14 -10.72 -1.94
N THR A 7 57.13 -10.92 -2.81
CA THR A 7 55.98 -10.04 -3.01
C THR A 7 55.19 -9.89 -1.70
N PRO A 8 54.82 -8.67 -1.27
CA PRO A 8 54.03 -8.48 -0.06
C PRO A 8 52.64 -9.08 -0.19
N ALA A 9 52.22 -9.84 0.83
CA ALA A 9 50.86 -10.33 0.96
C ALA A 9 49.88 -9.16 1.05
N GLU A 10 48.91 -9.14 0.14
CA GLU A 10 47.82 -8.17 0.12
C GLU A 10 46.96 -8.34 1.37
N ARG A 11 46.94 -7.32 2.24
CA ARG A 11 46.06 -7.24 3.40
C ARG A 11 44.62 -7.16 2.90
N ARG A 12 43.90 -8.29 2.93
CA ARG A 12 42.43 -8.29 2.88
C ARG A 12 41.92 -7.49 4.07
N SER A 13 41.34 -6.32 3.78
CA SER A 13 40.56 -5.57 4.74
C SER A 13 39.42 -6.44 5.24
N LEU A 14 39.35 -6.63 6.57
CA LEU A 14 38.17 -7.12 7.27
C LEU A 14 37.06 -6.06 7.11
N ALA A 15 36.41 -6.06 5.96
CA ALA A 15 35.10 -5.43 5.81
C ALA A 15 34.15 -6.27 6.67
N ALA A 16 33.69 -5.67 7.76
CA ALA A 16 32.64 -6.22 8.60
C ALA A 16 31.49 -6.68 7.70
N ALA A 17 31.22 -7.98 7.70
CA ALA A 17 30.02 -8.53 7.12
C ALA A 17 28.85 -7.87 7.87
N GLN A 18 28.23 -6.89 7.22
CA GLN A 18 26.95 -6.36 7.68
C GLN A 18 25.97 -7.54 7.65
N PRO A 19 25.30 -7.85 8.77
CA PRO A 19 24.24 -8.83 8.74
C PRO A 19 23.16 -8.30 7.81
N THR A 20 22.91 -9.04 6.73
CA THR A 20 21.67 -8.94 5.96
C THR A 20 20.51 -8.98 6.95
N ALA A 21 19.73 -7.90 6.97
CA ALA A 21 18.57 -7.77 7.81
C ALA A 21 17.57 -8.89 7.48
N LEU A 22 17.61 -9.96 8.27
CA LEU A 22 16.46 -10.84 8.45
C LEU A 22 15.35 -9.96 9.02
N ALA A 23 14.20 -9.94 8.34
CA ALA A 23 13.00 -9.28 8.80
C ALA A 23 12.80 -9.58 10.29
N ALA A 24 12.73 -8.53 11.11
CA ALA A 24 12.53 -8.65 12.54
C ALA A 24 11.29 -9.50 12.79
N ALA A 25 11.52 -10.73 13.26
CA ALA A 25 10.48 -11.55 13.84
C ALA A 25 10.02 -10.82 15.11
N ASP A 26 8.71 -10.80 15.35
CA ASP A 26 8.14 -10.35 16.61
C ASP A 26 8.63 -11.30 17.72
N ASP A 27 9.81 -11.02 18.25
CA ASP A 27 10.33 -11.64 19.46
C ASP A 27 9.37 -11.26 20.60
N ALA A 28 8.89 -12.25 21.34
CA ALA A 28 8.17 -11.97 22.57
C ALA A 28 9.10 -11.17 23.50
N THR A 29 8.95 -9.86 23.57
CA THR A 29 9.77 -9.03 24.46
C THR A 29 9.39 -9.39 25.88
N CYS A 30 10.28 -10.07 26.62
CA CYS A 30 10.08 -10.43 28.02
C CYS A 30 10.21 -9.21 28.96
N ALA A 31 9.74 -8.04 28.52
CA ALA A 31 9.60 -6.84 29.32
C ALA A 31 8.49 -7.11 30.34
N THR A 32 8.90 -7.38 31.58
CA THR A 32 8.02 -7.78 32.67
C THR A 32 7.22 -6.56 33.15
N THR A 33 5.95 -6.47 32.78
CA THR A 33 5.00 -5.54 33.41
C THR A 33 4.28 -6.16 34.61
N THR A 34 4.14 -7.50 34.63
CA THR A 34 3.48 -8.24 35.72
C THR A 34 4.14 -9.60 35.96
N PRO A 35 4.83 -9.81 37.10
CA PRO A 35 5.41 -11.11 37.46
C PRO A 35 4.37 -12.23 37.49
N GLY A 36 4.74 -13.42 37.01
CA GLY A 36 3.92 -14.63 36.97
C GLY A 36 3.04 -14.78 35.72
N ASN A 37 2.96 -13.74 34.86
CA ASN A 37 2.18 -13.79 33.64
C ASN A 37 3.02 -14.25 32.44
N TRP A 38 2.41 -15.08 31.61
CA TRP A 38 2.99 -15.49 30.34
C TRP A 38 2.84 -14.38 29.29
N SER A 39 3.84 -14.26 28.42
CA SER A 39 3.87 -13.40 27.25
C SER A 39 4.15 -14.24 26.01
N TYR A 40 3.45 -13.93 24.92
CA TYR A 40 3.49 -14.71 23.68
C TYR A 40 3.72 -13.80 22.48
N GLY A 41 4.60 -14.25 21.60
CA GLY A 41 4.72 -13.80 20.23
C GLY A 41 4.45 -14.96 19.29
N ARG A 42 4.36 -14.70 17.99
CA ARG A 42 4.13 -15.75 17.00
C ARG A 42 5.20 -16.84 17.06
N PHE A 43 6.43 -16.44 17.32
CA PHE A 43 7.63 -17.29 17.32
C PHE A 43 8.33 -17.33 18.67
N GLY A 44 7.62 -17.07 19.77
CA GLY A 44 8.25 -17.12 21.08
C GLY A 44 7.26 -17.05 22.22
N TYR A 45 7.70 -17.51 23.38
CA TYR A 45 6.94 -17.42 24.61
C TYR A 45 7.87 -17.22 25.78
N CYS A 46 7.41 -16.53 26.81
CA CYS A 46 8.13 -16.47 28.07
C CYS A 46 7.22 -16.21 29.27
N VAL A 47 7.73 -16.53 30.44
CA VAL A 47 7.14 -16.22 31.74
C VAL A 47 8.28 -15.83 32.68
N ASN A 48 8.06 -14.85 33.54
CA ASN A 48 9.04 -14.46 34.55
C ASN A 48 8.33 -14.20 35.88
N GLY A 49 8.91 -14.65 36.99
CA GLY A 49 8.38 -14.43 38.33
C GLY A 49 7.30 -15.42 38.76
N LEU A 50 7.29 -16.65 38.20
CA LEU A 50 6.47 -17.73 38.75
C LEU A 50 6.99 -18.08 40.15
N ASN A 51 6.17 -17.89 41.18
CA ASN A 51 6.56 -18.13 42.56
C ASN A 51 6.29 -19.59 42.96
N VAL A 52 7.31 -20.24 43.50
CA VAL A 52 7.22 -21.57 44.13
C VAL A 52 7.59 -21.46 45.60
N LEU A 53 6.69 -21.90 46.47
CA LEU A 53 6.93 -21.95 47.91
C LEU A 53 7.31 -23.38 48.33
N TYR A 54 8.48 -23.52 48.95
CA TYR A 54 8.90 -24.72 49.64
C TYR A 54 8.68 -24.56 51.14
N THR A 55 8.13 -25.59 51.79
CA THR A 55 7.93 -25.62 53.25
C THR A 55 8.62 -26.85 53.82
N LEU A 56 9.59 -26.64 54.71
CA LEU A 56 10.22 -27.70 55.49
C LEU A 56 9.35 -28.01 56.70
N LYS A 57 9.02 -29.29 56.89
CA LYS A 57 8.23 -29.77 58.04
C LYS A 57 9.00 -30.83 58.82
N ASP A 58 8.78 -30.90 60.13
CA ASP A 58 9.29 -31.98 60.98
C ASP A 58 8.48 -33.28 60.81
N GLY A 59 8.88 -34.34 61.52
CA GLY A 59 8.20 -35.64 61.49
C GLY A 59 6.76 -35.63 62.02
N ASN A 60 6.32 -34.55 62.67
CA ASN A 60 4.95 -34.33 63.14
C ASN A 60 4.17 -33.37 62.24
N GLY A 61 4.75 -32.94 61.11
CA GLY A 61 4.15 -32.01 60.16
C GLY A 61 4.22 -30.53 60.56
N LYS A 62 4.94 -30.17 61.63
CA LYS A 62 5.14 -28.78 62.05
C LYS A 62 6.13 -28.09 61.10
N GLU A 63 5.80 -26.88 60.66
CA GLU A 63 6.69 -26.06 59.84
C GLU A 63 7.95 -25.63 60.61
N LEU A 64 9.11 -25.90 60.01
CA LEU A 64 10.42 -25.52 60.51
C LEU A 64 11.01 -24.31 59.77
N GLY A 65 10.51 -24.02 58.56
CA GLY A 65 10.94 -22.89 57.74
C GLY A 65 10.45 -23.00 56.31
N THR A 66 10.59 -21.92 55.55
CA THR A 66 10.17 -21.84 54.14
C THR A 66 11.28 -21.29 53.26
N GLY A 67 11.26 -21.68 51.98
CA GLY A 67 12.04 -21.03 50.93
C GLY A 67 11.16 -20.65 49.77
N THR A 68 11.38 -19.46 49.21
CA THR A 68 10.65 -18.95 48.05
C THR A 68 11.58 -18.95 46.84
N LEU A 69 11.13 -19.56 45.75
CA LEU A 69 11.83 -19.55 44.47
C LEU A 69 11.00 -18.80 43.44
N THR A 70 11.67 -18.06 42.57
CA THR A 70 11.09 -17.49 41.35
C THR A 70 11.62 -18.22 40.14
N VAL A 71 10.73 -18.62 39.24
CA VAL A 71 11.07 -19.26 37.97
C VAL A 71 10.83 -18.29 36.83
N ALA A 72 11.76 -18.26 35.89
CA ALA A 72 11.61 -17.62 34.59
C ALA A 72 11.92 -18.63 33.48
N THR A 73 11.10 -18.63 32.43
CA THR A 73 11.33 -19.45 31.23
C THR A 73 11.12 -18.63 29.97
N SER A 74 11.90 -18.91 28.92
CA SER A 74 11.75 -18.26 27.62
C SER A 74 12.24 -19.15 26.48
N ALA A 75 11.52 -19.14 25.35
CA ALA A 75 11.92 -19.86 24.15
C ALA A 75 11.62 -19.07 22.88
N LEU A 76 12.45 -19.30 21.86
CA LEU A 76 12.21 -18.88 20.49
C LEU A 76 11.88 -20.10 19.63
N LEU A 77 10.72 -20.07 18.99
CA LEU A 77 10.23 -21.10 18.08
C LEU A 77 10.77 -20.82 16.67
N PRO A 78 11.46 -21.78 16.05
CA PRO A 78 11.99 -21.57 14.71
C PRO A 78 10.90 -21.67 13.65
N ALA A 79 10.76 -20.61 12.84
CA ALA A 79 9.87 -20.63 11.68
C ALA A 79 10.26 -21.69 10.63
N ALA A 80 11.52 -22.16 10.64
CA ALA A 80 12.09 -23.05 9.63
C ALA A 80 12.81 -24.29 10.21
N ARG A 81 12.50 -24.69 11.46
CA ARG A 81 12.99 -25.93 12.10
C ARG A 81 11.97 -26.42 13.13
N THR A 82 12.01 -27.70 13.47
CA THR A 82 11.09 -28.28 14.47
C THR A 82 11.79 -28.68 15.78
N THR A 83 12.96 -28.10 16.04
CA THR A 83 13.74 -28.28 17.27
C THR A 83 14.07 -26.92 17.86
N TRP A 84 13.92 -26.76 19.17
CA TRP A 84 14.22 -25.52 19.87
C TRP A 84 14.66 -25.78 21.30
N ASP A 85 15.33 -24.77 21.86
CA ASP A 85 15.71 -24.73 23.27
C ASP A 85 14.81 -23.74 24.01
N GLU A 86 14.55 -24.05 25.28
CA GLU A 86 13.92 -23.15 26.24
C GLU A 86 14.88 -22.92 27.39
N ASP A 87 15.18 -21.64 27.63
CA ASP A 87 16.01 -21.21 28.74
C ASP A 87 15.19 -21.16 30.01
N ILE A 88 15.72 -21.77 31.07
CA ILE A 88 15.09 -21.85 32.39
C ILE A 88 16.03 -21.18 33.38
N THR A 89 15.48 -20.32 34.24
CA THR A 89 16.20 -19.76 35.40
C THR A 89 15.35 -19.94 36.65
N VAL A 90 15.97 -20.42 37.72
CA VAL A 90 15.36 -20.53 39.05
C VAL A 90 16.21 -19.77 40.03
N ALA A 91 15.62 -18.82 40.74
CA ALA A 91 16.30 -18.03 41.76
C ALA A 91 15.63 -18.19 43.12
N MET A 92 16.41 -18.32 44.18
CA MET A 92 15.88 -18.34 45.55
C MET A 92 15.77 -16.91 46.06
N THR A 93 14.55 -16.41 46.26
CA THR A 93 14.28 -15.01 46.64
C THR A 93 13.99 -14.85 48.14
N GLY A 94 13.55 -15.91 48.81
CA GLY A 94 13.20 -15.90 50.23
C GLY A 94 13.65 -17.15 50.97
N ALA A 95 14.00 -16.99 52.25
CA ALA A 95 14.32 -18.07 53.17
C ALA A 95 13.91 -17.67 54.59
N THR A 96 13.32 -18.58 55.36
CA THR A 96 12.94 -18.37 56.77
C THR A 96 13.22 -19.63 57.62
N GLY A 97 13.36 -19.43 58.92
CA GLY A 97 13.52 -20.52 59.89
C GLY A 97 14.74 -21.41 59.61
N ALA A 98 14.54 -22.72 59.60
CA ALA A 98 15.58 -23.72 59.36
C ALA A 98 15.97 -23.89 57.88
N VAL A 99 15.28 -23.22 56.94
CA VAL A 99 15.63 -23.26 55.52
C VAL A 99 16.65 -22.15 55.22
N THR A 100 17.92 -22.53 55.07
CA THR A 100 19.03 -21.61 54.73
C THR A 100 19.55 -21.80 53.30
N SER A 101 19.31 -22.97 52.73
CA SER A 101 19.66 -23.33 51.35
C SER A 101 18.68 -24.39 50.83
N LEU A 102 18.55 -24.47 49.50
CA LEU A 102 17.70 -25.43 48.81
C LEU A 102 18.45 -26.03 47.63
N SER A 103 18.24 -27.31 47.35
CA SER A 103 18.63 -27.93 46.09
C SER A 103 17.43 -27.98 45.15
N ALA A 104 17.61 -27.49 43.92
CA ALA A 104 16.54 -27.47 42.92
C ALA A 104 16.87 -28.38 41.73
N LYS A 105 15.92 -29.21 41.34
CA LYS A 105 15.95 -30.02 40.12
C LYS A 105 14.72 -29.70 39.27
N PHE A 106 14.93 -29.45 37.99
CA PHE A 106 13.88 -29.11 37.05
C PHE A 106 13.68 -30.23 36.03
N ARG A 107 12.43 -30.48 35.66
CA ARG A 107 12.09 -31.44 34.60
C ARG A 107 11.02 -30.85 33.68
N ALA A 108 11.35 -30.80 32.39
CA ALA A 108 10.43 -30.49 31.31
C ALA A 108 9.76 -31.75 30.77
N GLU A 109 8.50 -31.59 30.38
CA GLU A 109 7.63 -32.55 29.74
C GLU A 109 6.87 -31.83 28.60
N CYS A 110 6.23 -32.58 27.71
CA CYS A 110 5.30 -32.03 26.73
C CYS A 110 4.25 -33.07 26.34
N SER A 111 3.12 -32.61 25.81
CA SER A 111 2.03 -33.48 25.35
C SER A 111 2.39 -34.19 24.04
N ALA A 112 1.50 -35.10 23.59
CA ALA A 112 1.65 -35.81 22.32
C ALA A 112 1.90 -34.86 21.15
N GLY A 113 2.79 -35.24 20.23
CA GLY A 113 3.25 -34.38 19.12
C GLY A 113 4.59 -33.67 19.39
N CYS A 114 5.08 -33.72 20.62
CA CYS A 114 6.38 -33.21 21.02
C CYS A 114 7.21 -34.27 21.77
N LYS A 115 8.52 -34.18 21.66
CA LYS A 115 9.51 -34.95 22.41
C LYS A 115 10.50 -34.00 23.08
N VAL A 116 10.62 -34.10 24.39
CA VAL A 116 11.69 -33.44 25.15
C VAL A 116 12.99 -34.22 24.96
N THR A 117 13.96 -33.64 24.25
CA THR A 117 15.25 -34.27 23.94
C THR A 117 16.28 -34.04 25.03
N LYS A 118 16.18 -32.92 25.75
CA LYS A 118 16.93 -32.63 26.97
C LYS A 118 15.95 -32.25 28.09
N PRO A 119 15.56 -33.19 28.98
CA PRO A 119 14.47 -32.99 29.92
C PRO A 119 14.82 -32.18 31.16
N ALA A 120 16.10 -31.98 31.46
CA ALA A 120 16.52 -31.24 32.64
C ALA A 120 17.68 -30.29 32.27
N PRO A 121 17.60 -29.01 32.67
CA PRO A 121 18.67 -28.05 32.46
C PRO A 121 19.81 -28.25 33.47
N TRP A 122 19.48 -28.77 34.66
CA TRP A 122 20.40 -29.17 35.74
C TRP A 122 19.77 -30.28 36.60
N PHE A 123 20.59 -31.05 37.30
CA PHE A 123 20.17 -32.21 38.12
C PHE A 123 20.32 -31.98 39.64
N GLY A 124 20.22 -30.72 40.07
CA GLY A 124 20.46 -30.28 41.44
C GLY A 124 21.29 -28.99 41.44
N GLY A 125 21.62 -28.50 42.63
CA GLY A 125 22.48 -27.33 42.84
C GLY A 125 22.01 -26.54 44.05
N ASP A 126 22.95 -26.17 44.92
CA ASP A 126 22.65 -25.43 46.12
C ASP A 126 22.32 -23.98 45.77
N LEU A 127 21.11 -23.56 46.13
CA LEU A 127 20.63 -22.20 46.04
C LEU A 127 20.53 -21.65 47.46
N VAL A 128 21.25 -20.57 47.72
CA VAL A 128 20.96 -19.70 48.87
C VAL A 128 20.20 -18.46 48.41
N LYS A 129 19.63 -17.72 49.36
CA LYS A 129 18.91 -16.48 49.07
C LYS A 129 19.77 -15.53 48.22
N GLY A 130 19.21 -15.09 47.09
CA GLY A 130 19.85 -14.21 46.12
C GLY A 130 20.63 -14.91 45.02
N GLN A 131 20.78 -16.25 45.07
CA GLN A 131 21.40 -17.02 43.99
C GLN A 131 20.38 -17.55 42.99
N SER A 132 20.88 -17.78 41.77
CA SER A 132 20.13 -18.37 40.67
C SER A 132 20.91 -19.49 40.01
N VAL A 133 20.18 -20.47 39.48
CA VAL A 133 20.68 -21.49 38.55
C VAL A 133 19.96 -21.34 37.23
N SER A 134 20.71 -21.47 36.12
CA SER A 134 20.20 -21.29 34.76
C SER A 134 20.75 -22.37 33.83
N GLY A 135 20.03 -22.61 32.74
CA GLY A 135 20.34 -23.62 31.74
C GLY A 135 19.13 -23.90 30.85
N ASN A 136 19.30 -24.73 29.83
CA ASN A 136 18.26 -24.99 28.84
C ASN A 136 17.70 -26.41 28.88
N VAL A 137 16.44 -26.53 28.49
CA VAL A 137 15.81 -27.79 28.06
C VAL A 137 15.61 -27.73 26.55
N SER A 138 15.53 -28.90 25.92
CA SER A 138 15.44 -28.99 24.45
C SER A 138 14.23 -29.81 24.05
N TYR A 139 13.56 -29.36 23.00
CA TYR A 139 12.37 -29.98 22.46
C TYR A 139 12.54 -30.30 20.97
N SER A 140 11.73 -31.23 20.49
CA SER A 140 11.62 -31.59 19.08
C SER A 140 10.18 -31.99 18.75
N SER A 141 9.77 -31.70 17.52
CA SER A 141 8.53 -32.18 16.93
C SER A 141 8.80 -32.68 15.51
N ALA A 142 8.00 -33.63 15.03
CA ALA A 142 8.15 -34.23 13.70
C ALA A 142 6.77 -34.39 13.04
N PRO A 143 6.13 -33.27 12.63
CA PRO A 143 4.90 -33.35 11.86
C PRO A 143 5.13 -34.12 10.55
N ALA A 144 4.12 -34.85 10.08
CA ALA A 144 4.16 -35.46 8.76
C ALA A 144 4.11 -34.38 7.67
N ALA A 145 4.53 -34.74 6.46
CA ALA A 145 4.55 -33.78 5.36
C ALA A 145 3.14 -33.26 5.06
N GLY A 146 2.98 -31.94 4.96
CA GLY A 146 1.69 -31.29 4.75
C GLY A 146 0.71 -31.37 5.93
N THR A 147 1.17 -31.70 7.15
CA THR A 147 0.31 -31.74 8.34
C THR A 147 0.81 -30.80 9.44
N SER A 148 -0.02 -30.61 10.46
CA SER A 148 0.31 -29.89 11.70
C SER A 148 0.12 -30.78 12.93
N VAL A 149 0.85 -30.48 13.99
CA VAL A 149 0.65 -31.05 15.33
C VAL A 149 0.67 -29.93 16.37
N ASP A 150 -0.33 -29.94 17.25
CA ASP A 150 -0.43 -29.03 18.38
C ASP A 150 -0.06 -29.75 19.68
N PHE A 151 0.72 -29.10 20.52
CA PHE A 151 1.10 -29.63 21.83
C PHE A 151 1.33 -28.50 22.84
N THR A 152 1.42 -28.86 24.12
CA THR A 152 1.83 -27.94 25.19
C THR A 152 3.10 -28.45 25.87
N THR A 153 3.89 -27.53 26.40
CA THR A 153 5.01 -27.84 27.30
C THR A 153 4.54 -27.82 28.75
N SER A 154 5.11 -28.67 29.58
CA SER A 154 4.83 -28.75 31.01
C SER A 154 6.11 -28.95 31.81
N TYR A 155 6.05 -28.60 33.10
CA TYR A 155 7.23 -28.44 33.93
C TYR A 155 6.97 -28.95 35.34
N LYS A 156 8.01 -29.52 35.94
CA LYS A 156 8.04 -29.99 37.32
C LYS A 156 9.29 -29.47 38.00
N LEU A 157 9.12 -28.85 39.17
CA LEU A 157 10.23 -28.41 40.02
C LEU A 157 10.27 -29.25 41.30
N TYR A 158 11.41 -29.87 41.54
CA TYR A 158 11.71 -30.64 42.74
C TYR A 158 12.68 -29.84 43.59
N VAL A 159 12.33 -29.61 44.85
CA VAL A 159 13.03 -28.75 45.78
C VAL A 159 13.24 -29.53 47.08
N THR A 160 14.48 -29.59 47.55
CA THR A 160 14.83 -30.23 48.82
C THR A 160 15.73 -29.35 49.65
N SER A 161 15.68 -29.48 50.98
CA SER A 161 16.79 -29.05 51.82
C SER A 161 17.98 -30.01 51.64
N PRO A 162 19.23 -29.56 51.83
CA PRO A 162 20.39 -30.43 51.78
C PRO A 162 20.23 -31.66 52.70
N GLY A 163 20.51 -32.86 52.16
CA GLY A 163 20.38 -34.13 52.89
C GLY A 163 19.00 -34.80 52.82
N ALA A 164 17.99 -34.17 52.23
CA ALA A 164 16.67 -34.76 52.00
C ALA A 164 16.47 -35.21 50.53
N GLN A 165 15.77 -36.34 50.31
CA GLN A 165 15.31 -36.77 48.98
C GLN A 165 13.85 -36.36 48.77
N ALA A 166 13.55 -35.67 47.67
CA ALA A 166 12.18 -35.43 47.23
C ALA A 166 11.68 -36.62 46.40
N VAL A 167 10.51 -37.15 46.76
CA VAL A 167 9.85 -38.24 46.02
C VAL A 167 8.79 -37.68 45.05
N ASP A 168 8.20 -36.53 45.38
CA ASP A 168 7.18 -35.83 44.60
C ASP A 168 7.65 -34.42 44.19
N PRO A 169 7.16 -33.85 43.07
CA PRO A 169 7.46 -32.48 42.69
C PRO A 169 6.78 -31.47 43.64
N ASN A 170 7.50 -30.42 44.03
CA ASN A 170 6.97 -29.35 44.88
C ASN A 170 6.06 -28.38 44.12
N ALA A 171 6.28 -28.25 42.81
CA ALA A 171 5.43 -27.46 41.92
C ALA A 171 5.36 -28.12 40.54
N SER A 172 4.22 -27.95 39.88
CA SER A 172 3.99 -28.35 38.49
C SER A 172 3.13 -27.30 37.80
N TRP A 173 3.47 -26.97 36.55
CA TRP A 173 2.71 -26.04 35.72
C TRP A 173 2.89 -26.38 34.24
N SER A 174 2.08 -25.76 33.39
CA SER A 174 2.16 -25.92 31.93
C SER A 174 2.13 -24.56 31.25
N ASN A 175 2.66 -24.50 30.04
CA ASN A 175 2.40 -23.38 29.15
C ASN A 175 0.90 -23.39 28.79
N PRO A 176 0.15 -22.32 29.10
CA PRO A 176 -1.29 -22.28 28.82
C PRO A 176 -1.61 -22.18 27.32
N GLU A 177 -0.66 -21.72 26.49
CA GLU A 177 -0.81 -21.69 25.05
C GLU A 177 -0.25 -22.93 24.37
N LYS A 178 -0.89 -23.32 23.27
CA LYS A 178 -0.40 -24.39 22.40
C LYS A 178 0.77 -23.91 21.57
N ILE A 179 1.68 -24.82 21.25
CA ILE A 179 2.68 -24.68 20.21
C ILE A 179 2.25 -25.59 19.07
N ARG A 180 2.21 -25.04 17.86
CA ARG A 180 1.98 -25.79 16.63
C ARG A 180 3.31 -25.97 15.92
N CYS A 181 3.69 -27.19 15.61
CA CYS A 181 4.71 -27.46 14.59
C CYS A 181 4.05 -28.05 13.36
N ASP A 182 4.40 -27.59 12.17
CA ASP A 182 3.72 -27.98 10.94
C ASP A 182 4.68 -28.06 9.74
N ASP A 183 4.26 -28.77 8.69
CA ASP A 183 4.79 -28.72 7.32
C ASP A 183 3.66 -28.33 6.33
N ASP A 184 2.51 -27.89 6.85
CA ASP A 184 1.30 -27.56 6.09
C ASP A 184 1.34 -26.16 5.46
N VAL A 185 2.31 -25.33 5.83
CA VAL A 185 2.55 -24.06 5.12
C VAL A 185 2.90 -24.29 3.65
N ARG A 186 3.43 -25.49 3.32
CA ARG A 186 3.84 -25.92 1.99
C ARG A 186 2.73 -25.67 0.96
N ASP A 187 3.04 -24.83 -0.01
CA ASP A 187 2.27 -24.74 -1.25
C ASP A 187 2.83 -25.78 -2.22
N THR A 188 2.04 -26.82 -2.51
CA THR A 188 2.46 -27.91 -3.39
C THR A 188 2.40 -27.52 -4.88
N SER A 189 1.89 -26.33 -5.20
CA SER A 189 1.79 -25.83 -6.58
C SER A 189 3.05 -25.10 -7.07
N SER A 190 3.95 -24.69 -6.17
CA SER A 190 5.20 -23.99 -6.50
C SER A 190 6.42 -24.88 -6.28
N SER A 191 7.27 -25.02 -7.32
CA SER A 191 8.46 -25.87 -7.33
C SER A 191 9.72 -25.19 -6.80
N THR A 192 9.70 -23.87 -6.57
CA THR A 192 10.91 -23.05 -6.40
C THR A 192 11.35 -22.84 -4.95
N SER A 193 10.52 -23.17 -3.96
CA SER A 193 10.93 -23.19 -2.55
C SER A 193 9.83 -23.81 -1.69
N LYS A 194 9.99 -25.08 -1.30
CA LYS A 194 9.11 -25.72 -0.33
C LYS A 194 9.47 -25.18 1.06
N PRO A 195 8.56 -24.47 1.75
CA PRO A 195 8.77 -24.09 3.15
C PRO A 195 9.10 -25.34 3.94
N VAL A 196 10.17 -25.28 4.73
CA VAL A 196 10.54 -26.36 5.64
C VAL A 196 9.61 -26.37 6.85
N ALA A 197 9.51 -27.53 7.51
CA ALA A 197 8.74 -27.66 8.73
C ALA A 197 9.25 -26.69 9.81
N GLY A 198 8.34 -26.18 10.63
CA GLY A 198 8.64 -25.15 11.64
C GLY A 198 7.54 -25.02 12.67
N CYS A 199 7.74 -24.16 13.66
CA CYS A 199 6.83 -24.02 14.79
C CYS A 199 6.37 -22.58 15.02
N ALA A 200 5.16 -22.41 15.56
CA ALA A 200 4.56 -21.13 15.90
C ALA A 200 3.56 -21.28 17.06
N VAL A 201 3.19 -20.16 17.69
CA VAL A 201 2.07 -20.07 18.64
C VAL A 201 0.81 -19.68 17.85
N PRO A 202 -0.16 -20.60 17.64
CA PRO A 202 -1.29 -20.37 16.74
C PRO A 202 -2.33 -19.37 17.27
N SER A 203 -2.34 -19.09 18.58
CA SER A 203 -3.23 -18.07 19.16
C SER A 203 -2.79 -16.63 18.87
N VAL A 204 -1.54 -16.43 18.47
CA VAL A 204 -1.04 -15.12 18.02
C VAL A 204 -1.31 -14.98 16.52
N MET A 205 -2.15 -14.01 16.16
CA MET A 205 -2.51 -13.76 14.76
C MET A 205 -1.28 -13.36 13.93
N PRO A 206 -1.01 -14.03 12.80
CA PRO A 206 0.10 -13.69 11.92
C PRO A 206 -0.17 -12.39 11.16
N ILE A 207 0.90 -11.63 10.88
CA ILE A 207 0.86 -10.39 10.10
C ILE A 207 1.76 -10.53 8.87
N VAL A 208 1.17 -10.50 7.68
CA VAL A 208 1.90 -10.41 6.42
C VAL A 208 2.23 -8.95 6.14
N ARG A 209 3.50 -8.65 5.85
CA ARG A 209 3.99 -7.27 5.65
C ARG A 209 4.39 -7.01 4.19
N MET A 210 3.87 -5.93 3.64
CA MET A 210 4.20 -5.40 2.32
C MET A 210 4.61 -3.93 2.42
N SER A 211 5.27 -3.42 1.38
CA SER A 211 5.66 -2.02 1.24
C SER A 211 5.32 -1.49 -0.15
N THR A 212 4.72 -0.31 -0.16
CA THR A 212 4.52 0.47 -1.39
C THR A 212 5.83 0.84 -2.10
N SER A 213 6.99 0.73 -1.44
CA SER A 213 8.31 0.93 -2.05
C SER A 213 8.82 -0.28 -2.84
N THR A 214 8.28 -1.48 -2.58
CA THR A 214 8.80 -2.75 -3.11
C THR A 214 7.79 -3.46 -3.99
N GLU A 215 6.54 -3.49 -3.57
CA GLU A 215 5.42 -4.08 -4.30
C GLU A 215 4.59 -3.03 -5.07
N GLY A 216 5.06 -1.77 -5.08
CA GLY A 216 4.60 -0.71 -5.95
C GLY A 216 3.08 -0.48 -5.94
N ALA A 217 2.50 -0.44 -7.14
CA ALA A 217 1.10 -0.11 -7.38
C ALA A 217 0.15 -1.11 -6.71
N ALA A 218 0.54 -2.40 -6.67
CA ALA A 218 -0.26 -3.43 -6.03
C ALA A 218 -0.43 -3.18 -4.53
N ALA A 219 0.69 -2.95 -3.80
CA ALA A 219 0.63 -2.61 -2.38
C ALA A 219 -0.15 -1.31 -2.12
N ALA A 220 0.00 -0.30 -2.98
CA ALA A 220 -0.77 0.93 -2.87
C ALA A 220 -2.28 0.71 -3.04
N GLY A 221 -2.68 -0.15 -4.00
CA GLY A 221 -4.06 -0.55 -4.20
C GLY A 221 -4.65 -1.25 -2.97
N TYR A 222 -3.90 -2.17 -2.34
CA TYR A 222 -4.33 -2.84 -1.11
C TYR A 222 -4.47 -1.86 0.06
N GLN A 223 -3.51 -0.96 0.23
CA GLN A 223 -3.54 0.04 1.30
C GLN A 223 -4.74 0.98 1.12
N TRP A 224 -5.03 1.40 -0.11
CA TRP A 224 -6.23 2.18 -0.40
C TRP A 224 -7.50 1.41 -0.05
N ALA A 225 -7.58 0.13 -0.41
CA ALA A 225 -8.73 -0.72 -0.10
C ALA A 225 -8.94 -0.83 1.43
N GLN A 226 -7.87 -1.03 2.19
CA GLN A 226 -7.89 -1.07 3.66
C GLN A 226 -8.44 0.21 4.29
N ASN A 227 -8.21 1.35 3.66
CA ASN A 227 -8.57 2.67 4.19
C ASN A 227 -9.96 3.16 3.73
N ASN A 228 -10.44 2.70 2.57
CA ASN A 228 -11.62 3.28 1.92
C ASN A 228 -12.82 2.33 1.83
N LEU A 229 -12.61 1.01 1.91
CA LEU A 229 -13.71 0.04 1.92
C LEU A 229 -14.23 -0.18 3.35
N SER A 230 -15.54 -0.30 3.51
CA SER A 230 -16.21 -0.41 4.82
C SER A 230 -15.75 -1.60 5.67
N ASP A 231 -15.29 -2.68 5.04
CA ASP A 231 -14.84 -3.86 5.76
C ASP A 231 -13.43 -3.72 6.34
N GLY A 232 -12.56 -2.91 5.72
CA GLY A 232 -11.17 -2.76 6.15
C GLY A 232 -10.42 -4.10 6.23
N TRP A 233 -10.62 -5.00 5.26
CA TRP A 233 -10.00 -6.33 5.22
C TRP A 233 -8.48 -6.27 5.32
N GLY A 234 -7.87 -7.20 6.04
CA GLY A 234 -6.44 -7.22 6.37
C GLY A 234 -6.02 -6.23 7.47
N ARG A 235 -6.82 -5.20 7.79
CA ARG A 235 -6.52 -4.20 8.85
C ARG A 235 -7.45 -4.33 10.06
N ASN A 236 -8.74 -4.03 9.87
CA ASN A 236 -9.76 -4.07 10.92
C ASN A 236 -10.41 -5.45 11.02
N LYS A 237 -10.57 -6.12 9.87
CA LYS A 237 -11.03 -7.51 9.77
C LYS A 237 -9.90 -8.35 9.16
N PRO A 238 -9.45 -9.43 9.79
CA PRO A 238 -8.41 -10.26 9.20
C PRO A 238 -8.93 -11.02 7.99
N LEU A 239 -8.03 -11.36 7.09
CA LEU A 239 -8.24 -12.26 5.95
C LEU A 239 -8.07 -13.70 6.41
N THR A 240 -8.56 -14.67 5.64
CA THR A 240 -8.40 -16.10 5.93
C THR A 240 -7.69 -16.78 4.78
N ARG A 241 -6.54 -17.45 5.03
CA ARG A 241 -5.73 -18.07 3.96
C ARG A 241 -6.51 -19.16 3.24
N ALA A 242 -6.43 -19.17 1.91
CA ALA A 242 -7.01 -20.19 1.04
C ALA A 242 -5.97 -20.73 0.04
N LYS A 243 -5.55 -21.99 0.21
CA LYS A 243 -4.55 -22.70 -0.61
C LYS A 243 -5.11 -23.23 -1.93
N SER A 244 -6.43 -23.38 -2.04
CA SER A 244 -7.11 -23.92 -3.23
C SER A 244 -8.16 -22.96 -3.76
N GLY A 245 -8.47 -23.04 -5.06
CA GLY A 245 -9.44 -22.16 -5.72
C GLY A 245 -8.97 -20.72 -5.91
N MET A 246 -7.65 -20.47 -5.81
CA MET A 246 -7.08 -19.13 -5.97
C MET A 246 -7.33 -18.57 -7.38
N ALA A 247 -7.03 -19.38 -8.41
CA ALA A 247 -7.26 -19.01 -9.81
C ALA A 247 -8.74 -18.69 -10.08
N ASP A 248 -9.66 -19.50 -9.54
CA ASP A 248 -11.10 -19.28 -9.71
C ASP A 248 -11.60 -18.01 -9.00
N ARG A 249 -11.03 -17.67 -7.83
CA ARG A 249 -11.34 -16.41 -7.14
C ARG A 249 -10.80 -15.21 -7.91
N THR A 250 -9.53 -15.22 -8.30
CA THR A 250 -8.95 -14.13 -9.10
C THR A 250 -9.68 -13.97 -10.44
N SER A 251 -10.00 -15.07 -11.15
CA SER A 251 -10.77 -15.02 -12.40
C SER A 251 -12.18 -14.44 -12.17
N ARG A 252 -12.87 -14.75 -11.08
CA ARG A 252 -14.17 -14.08 -10.80
C ARG A 252 -14.06 -12.56 -10.62
N THR A 253 -12.98 -12.08 -9.99
CA THR A 253 -12.78 -10.64 -9.79
C THR A 253 -12.26 -9.92 -11.04
N CYS A 254 -11.36 -10.54 -11.79
CA CYS A 254 -10.70 -9.93 -12.95
C CYS A 254 -11.35 -10.26 -14.30
N GLU A 255 -12.05 -11.39 -14.43
CA GLU A 255 -12.62 -11.92 -15.68
C GLU A 255 -14.13 -12.23 -15.55
N GLY A 256 -14.76 -11.77 -14.46
CA GLY A 256 -16.16 -12.06 -14.14
C GLY A 256 -17.18 -11.43 -15.10
N SER A 257 -18.37 -11.09 -14.58
CA SER A 257 -19.47 -10.58 -15.41
C SER A 257 -19.14 -9.30 -16.19
N GLN A 258 -18.20 -8.51 -15.66
CA GLN A 258 -17.53 -7.43 -16.38
C GLN A 258 -16.02 -7.68 -16.38
N PRO A 259 -15.46 -8.20 -17.49
CA PRO A 259 -14.04 -8.41 -17.63
C PRO A 259 -13.24 -7.13 -17.41
N PHE A 260 -12.08 -7.26 -16.76
CA PHE A 260 -11.10 -6.20 -16.65
C PHE A 260 -10.58 -5.84 -18.04
N GLU A 261 -10.60 -4.55 -18.37
CA GLU A 261 -10.07 -4.01 -19.62
C GLU A 261 -8.73 -3.33 -19.33
N ALA A 262 -7.64 -3.89 -19.84
CA ALA A 262 -6.32 -3.30 -19.67
C ALA A 262 -6.24 -1.90 -20.31
N LEU A 263 -5.57 -0.97 -19.62
CA LEU A 263 -5.37 0.42 -20.01
C LEU A 263 -3.89 0.70 -20.25
N PRO A 264 -3.28 0.13 -21.32
CA PRO A 264 -1.84 0.23 -21.58
C PRO A 264 -1.36 1.67 -21.83
N ASP A 265 -2.27 2.58 -22.21
CA ASP A 265 -1.98 4.01 -22.38
C ASP A 265 -1.82 4.75 -21.04
N LEU A 266 -2.29 4.16 -19.93
CA LEU A 266 -2.24 4.74 -18.58
C LEU A 266 -1.31 3.95 -17.65
N VAL A 267 -1.28 2.62 -17.77
CA VAL A 267 -0.46 1.72 -16.94
C VAL A 267 0.34 0.81 -17.88
N THR A 268 1.67 0.85 -17.78
CA THR A 268 2.52 -0.02 -18.61
C THR A 268 2.34 -1.48 -18.22
N ASP A 269 2.16 -2.37 -19.20
CA ASP A 269 1.90 -3.79 -19.00
C ASP A 269 0.78 -4.04 -17.97
N ASP A 270 -0.33 -3.34 -18.16
CA ASP A 270 -1.45 -3.29 -17.23
C ASP A 270 -2.07 -4.68 -16.97
N THR A 271 -2.22 -4.98 -15.69
CA THR A 271 -2.79 -6.23 -15.18
C THR A 271 -3.76 -5.96 -14.04
N CYS A 272 -4.72 -6.86 -13.88
CA CYS A 272 -5.66 -6.81 -12.77
C CYS A 272 -5.04 -7.41 -11.50
N ASP A 273 -5.08 -6.65 -10.41
CA ASP A 273 -4.76 -7.14 -9.07
C ASP A 273 -5.97 -6.99 -8.13
N ASP A 274 -6.36 -8.08 -7.48
CA ASP A 274 -7.59 -8.21 -6.70
C ASP A 274 -7.37 -8.12 -5.19
N PHE A 275 -8.25 -7.38 -4.50
CA PHE A 275 -8.28 -7.33 -3.03
C PHE A 275 -9.72 -7.30 -2.49
N PRO A 276 -10.11 -8.16 -1.51
CA PRO A 276 -9.35 -9.24 -0.89
C PRO A 276 -8.76 -10.25 -1.89
N PHE A 277 -7.58 -10.76 -1.60
CA PHE A 277 -6.81 -11.61 -2.52
C PHE A 277 -7.56 -12.88 -2.92
N GLY A 278 -7.36 -13.37 -4.15
CA GLY A 278 -7.71 -14.74 -4.53
C GLY A 278 -7.05 -15.81 -3.64
N ALA A 279 -5.92 -15.50 -2.99
CA ALA A 279 -5.28 -16.36 -1.98
C ALA A 279 -5.96 -16.31 -0.58
N SER A 280 -7.12 -15.66 -0.47
CA SER A 280 -7.96 -15.60 0.74
C SER A 280 -9.37 -16.10 0.47
N HIS A 281 -10.07 -16.59 1.50
CA HIS A 281 -11.47 -17.04 1.39
C HIS A 281 -12.45 -15.89 1.14
N GLU A 282 -12.07 -14.67 1.50
CA GLU A 282 -12.83 -13.45 1.26
C GLU A 282 -12.71 -12.91 -0.18
N GLY A 283 -11.77 -13.43 -0.97
CA GLY A 283 -11.57 -13.03 -2.36
C GLY A 283 -12.58 -13.63 -3.34
N GLY A 284 -12.56 -13.14 -4.58
CA GLY A 284 -13.38 -13.68 -5.68
C GLY A 284 -14.81 -13.17 -5.73
N THR A 285 -15.03 -11.94 -5.27
CA THR A 285 -16.25 -11.19 -5.59
C THR A 285 -16.26 -10.81 -7.07
N ASP A 286 -17.43 -10.78 -7.71
CA ASP A 286 -17.54 -10.42 -9.12
C ASP A 286 -17.01 -9.00 -9.38
N GLY A 287 -16.15 -8.86 -10.39
CA GLY A 287 -15.48 -7.60 -10.73
C GLY A 287 -16.43 -6.42 -10.95
N ALA A 288 -17.68 -6.66 -11.38
CA ALA A 288 -18.67 -5.60 -11.56
C ALA A 288 -19.06 -4.91 -10.24
N GLN A 289 -18.83 -5.56 -9.08
CA GLN A 289 -19.18 -5.05 -7.76
C GLN A 289 -18.01 -4.36 -7.04
N CYS A 290 -16.78 -4.50 -7.55
CA CYS A 290 -15.59 -3.94 -6.90
C CYS A 290 -15.42 -2.45 -7.18
N ALA A 291 -14.57 -1.76 -6.41
CA ALA A 291 -13.97 -0.51 -6.88
C ALA A 291 -12.96 -0.85 -8.00
N GLU A 292 -12.87 -0.01 -9.02
CA GLU A 292 -11.83 -0.14 -10.04
C GLU A 292 -10.93 1.09 -9.98
N ILE A 293 -9.64 0.87 -9.78
CA ILE A 293 -8.69 1.93 -9.43
C ILE A 293 -7.39 1.84 -10.22
N ILE A 294 -6.73 2.98 -10.42
CA ILE A 294 -5.36 3.08 -10.92
C ILE A 294 -4.49 3.69 -9.82
N PRO A 295 -3.65 2.90 -9.13
CA PRO A 295 -2.57 3.42 -8.31
C PRO A 295 -1.46 3.98 -9.20
N ASN A 296 -1.15 5.26 -9.04
CA ASN A 296 -0.13 5.98 -9.79
C ASN A 296 0.94 6.50 -8.82
N PRO A 297 2.23 6.25 -9.10
CA PRO A 297 3.28 6.81 -8.28
C PRO A 297 3.31 8.33 -8.44
N SER A 298 3.10 9.06 -7.35
CA SER A 298 3.41 10.49 -7.22
C SER A 298 4.71 10.62 -6.45
N THR A 299 5.45 11.72 -6.61
CA THR A 299 6.80 11.86 -6.06
C THR A 299 6.86 11.64 -4.54
N GLY A 300 7.32 10.45 -4.14
CA GLY A 300 7.42 9.99 -2.76
C GLY A 300 6.19 9.22 -2.21
N THR A 301 5.08 9.13 -2.96
CA THR A 301 3.81 8.50 -2.52
C THR A 301 2.99 7.88 -3.65
N TRP A 302 1.81 7.36 -3.30
CA TRP A 302 0.88 6.77 -4.26
C TRP A 302 -0.43 7.53 -4.29
N ASP A 303 -0.81 7.99 -5.47
CA ASP A 303 -2.14 8.50 -5.76
C ASP A 303 -3.00 7.37 -6.30
N VAL A 304 -4.25 7.27 -5.84
CA VAL A 304 -5.15 6.22 -6.31
C VAL A 304 -6.36 6.86 -6.98
N TYR A 305 -6.49 6.61 -8.28
CA TYR A 305 -7.55 7.17 -9.11
C TYR A 305 -8.66 6.14 -9.33
N PRO A 306 -9.87 6.34 -8.80
CA PRO A 306 -11.00 5.49 -9.13
C PRO A 306 -11.48 5.77 -10.57
N LEU A 307 -11.70 4.72 -11.37
CA LEU A 307 -12.22 4.82 -12.74
C LEU A 307 -13.75 4.90 -12.81
N ARG A 308 -14.43 4.49 -11.74
CA ARG A 308 -15.88 4.59 -11.56
C ARG A 308 -16.20 5.18 -10.21
N SER A 309 -17.42 5.68 -10.03
CA SER A 309 -17.89 6.17 -8.73
C SER A 309 -17.73 5.10 -7.65
N VAL A 310 -16.75 5.29 -6.77
CA VAL A 310 -16.54 4.42 -5.60
C VAL A 310 -17.50 4.86 -4.51
N THR A 311 -18.33 3.94 -4.06
CA THR A 311 -19.03 4.07 -2.78
C THR A 311 -18.26 3.27 -1.74
N GLY A 312 -18.17 3.76 -0.50
CA GLY A 312 -17.47 3.05 0.58
C GLY A 312 -18.08 1.67 0.94
N SER A 313 -19.20 1.30 0.31
CA SER A 313 -19.90 0.01 0.47
C SER A 313 -19.40 -1.09 -0.48
N MET A 314 -18.42 -0.83 -1.34
CA MET A 314 -17.89 -1.84 -2.25
C MET A 314 -17.09 -2.90 -1.46
N PRO A 315 -17.28 -4.21 -1.73
CA PRO A 315 -16.66 -5.29 -0.97
C PRO A 315 -15.21 -5.60 -1.38
N CYS A 316 -14.77 -5.10 -2.53
CA CYS A 316 -13.49 -5.45 -3.14
C CYS A 316 -12.94 -4.32 -4.01
N VAL A 317 -11.70 -4.47 -4.44
CA VAL A 317 -10.99 -3.64 -5.41
C VAL A 317 -10.42 -4.52 -6.51
N ARG A 318 -10.49 -4.03 -7.75
CA ARG A 318 -9.63 -4.43 -8.86
C ARG A 318 -8.73 -3.25 -9.24
N ALA A 319 -7.42 -3.42 -9.11
CA ALA A 319 -6.45 -2.38 -9.39
C ALA A 319 -5.77 -2.64 -10.73
N HIS A 320 -5.60 -1.57 -11.52
CA HIS A 320 -4.75 -1.55 -12.71
C HIS A 320 -3.30 -1.37 -12.25
N VAL A 321 -2.48 -2.41 -12.39
CA VAL A 321 -1.10 -2.39 -11.92
C VAL A 321 -0.15 -2.94 -12.98
N PRO A 322 1.10 -2.45 -13.05
CA PRO A 322 2.12 -3.08 -13.87
C PRO A 322 2.31 -4.54 -13.48
N VAL A 323 2.51 -5.42 -14.47
CA VAL A 323 2.71 -6.87 -14.24
C VAL A 323 3.82 -7.17 -13.22
N ALA A 324 4.90 -6.38 -13.21
CA ALA A 324 6.02 -6.55 -12.28
C ALA A 324 5.60 -6.32 -10.82
N ASP A 325 4.77 -5.30 -10.56
CA ASP A 325 4.28 -4.97 -9.23
C ASP A 325 3.33 -6.06 -8.72
N SER A 326 2.44 -6.56 -9.58
CA SER A 326 1.55 -7.69 -9.24
C SER A 326 2.34 -8.97 -8.91
N GLN A 327 3.34 -9.31 -9.72
CA GLN A 327 4.20 -10.48 -9.46
C GLN A 327 5.00 -10.33 -8.16
N SER A 328 5.53 -9.13 -7.90
CA SER A 328 6.22 -8.79 -6.66
C SER A 328 5.29 -8.98 -5.45
N ALA A 329 4.08 -8.41 -5.50
CA ALA A 329 3.09 -8.54 -4.44
C ALA A 329 2.68 -10.00 -4.17
N ARG A 330 2.42 -10.79 -5.21
CA ARG A 330 2.10 -12.22 -5.08
C ARG A 330 3.24 -13.02 -4.47
N THR A 331 4.48 -12.72 -4.87
CA THR A 331 5.68 -13.32 -4.28
C THR A 331 5.77 -12.97 -2.80
N ARG A 332 5.61 -11.69 -2.46
CA ARG A 332 5.67 -11.21 -1.09
C ARG A 332 4.58 -11.80 -0.20
N LEU A 333 3.36 -11.98 -0.73
CA LEU A 333 2.27 -12.64 -0.03
C LEU A 333 2.61 -14.10 0.30
N SER A 334 3.14 -14.83 -0.69
CA SER A 334 3.56 -16.23 -0.52
C SER A 334 4.71 -16.37 0.49
N GLU A 335 5.72 -15.50 0.40
CA GLU A 335 6.79 -15.41 1.39
C GLU A 335 6.26 -15.05 2.78
N GLY A 336 5.28 -14.14 2.87
CA GLY A 336 4.60 -13.78 4.11
C GLY A 336 3.92 -14.98 4.77
N PHE A 337 3.19 -15.78 3.99
CA PHE A 337 2.60 -17.03 4.48
C PHE A 337 3.66 -18.03 4.96
N ALA A 338 4.78 -18.15 4.23
CA ALA A 338 5.90 -18.99 4.62
C ALA A 338 6.53 -18.54 5.95
N ASN A 339 6.89 -17.26 6.03
CA ASN A 339 7.62 -16.65 7.15
C ASN A 339 6.77 -16.57 8.41
N GLN A 340 5.47 -16.31 8.30
CA GLN A 340 4.54 -16.25 9.42
C GLN A 340 3.88 -17.60 9.74
N ARG A 341 4.21 -18.63 8.96
CA ARG A 341 3.59 -19.95 9.00
C ARG A 341 2.05 -19.89 8.96
N VAL A 342 1.46 -19.09 8.07
CA VAL A 342 -0.01 -19.02 7.94
C VAL A 342 -0.48 -20.31 7.28
N VAL A 343 -1.35 -21.13 7.87
CA VAL A 343 -1.87 -22.37 7.26
C VAL A 343 -3.26 -22.19 6.65
N GLU A 344 -3.79 -23.21 5.97
CA GLU A 344 -5.15 -23.18 5.43
C GLU A 344 -6.19 -22.82 6.50
N GLY A 345 -7.10 -21.90 6.19
CA GLY A 345 -8.15 -21.48 7.12
C GLY A 345 -7.66 -20.62 8.28
N GLU A 346 -6.36 -20.32 8.37
CA GLU A 346 -5.82 -19.44 9.39
C GLU A 346 -6.08 -17.97 9.06
N ARG A 347 -6.55 -17.22 10.06
CA ARG A 347 -6.79 -15.78 9.95
C ARG A 347 -5.45 -15.03 9.99
N PHE A 348 -5.27 -14.01 9.16
CA PHE A 348 -4.06 -13.20 9.11
C PHE A 348 -4.36 -11.71 8.88
N GLY A 349 -3.48 -10.85 9.40
CA GLY A 349 -3.45 -9.43 9.08
C GLY A 349 -2.56 -9.14 7.87
N LEU A 350 -2.84 -8.05 7.17
CA LEU A 350 -1.98 -7.47 6.15
C LEU A 350 -1.59 -6.06 6.61
N GLU A 351 -0.29 -5.84 6.78
CA GLU A 351 0.27 -4.53 7.07
C GLU A 351 0.98 -4.02 5.82
N VAL A 352 0.47 -2.92 5.25
CA VAL A 352 1.12 -2.24 4.13
C VAL A 352 1.79 -0.96 4.64
N THR A 353 3.11 -0.94 4.54
CA THR A 353 3.95 0.20 4.90
C THR A 353 4.18 1.11 3.69
N GLY A 354 4.17 2.42 3.91
CA GLY A 354 4.27 3.42 2.84
C GLY A 354 4.13 4.83 3.38
N SER A 355 4.75 5.80 2.71
CA SER A 355 4.66 7.21 3.12
C SER A 355 3.21 7.67 3.08
N THR A 356 2.73 8.29 4.15
CA THR A 356 1.49 9.09 4.12
C THR A 356 1.64 10.15 3.04
N ALA A 357 0.61 10.36 2.22
CA ALA A 357 0.57 11.38 1.17
C ALA A 357 1.17 12.69 1.71
N PRO A 358 2.29 13.21 1.15
CA PRO A 358 2.74 14.54 1.47
C PRO A 358 1.60 15.50 1.14
N PRO A 359 1.50 16.61 1.88
CA PRO A 359 0.52 17.63 1.55
C PRO A 359 0.76 18.10 0.11
N ARG A 360 -0.32 18.28 -0.64
CA ARG A 360 -0.32 18.62 -2.07
C ARG A 360 -1.31 19.73 -2.35
N ALA A 361 -1.13 20.39 -3.48
CA ALA A 361 -2.02 21.43 -3.97
C ALA A 361 -3.49 21.01 -3.92
N ALA A 362 -4.39 21.92 -3.55
CA ALA A 362 -5.80 21.59 -3.28
C ALA A 362 -6.50 20.92 -4.48
N CYS A 363 -6.24 21.36 -5.71
CA CYS A 363 -6.82 20.77 -6.91
C CYS A 363 -6.30 19.35 -7.20
N LEU A 364 -5.14 18.96 -6.65
CA LEU A 364 -4.63 17.58 -6.73
C LEU A 364 -5.28 16.67 -5.68
N GLN A 365 -5.88 17.23 -4.63
CA GLN A 365 -6.51 16.44 -3.56
C GLN A 365 -7.86 15.87 -3.99
N THR A 366 -8.63 16.64 -4.76
CA THR A 366 -9.97 16.26 -5.22
C THR A 366 -10.13 16.58 -6.68
N ARG A 367 -10.44 15.55 -7.47
CA ARG A 367 -10.67 15.65 -8.91
C ARG A 367 -12.17 15.72 -9.21
N PRO A 368 -12.64 16.67 -10.06
CA PRO A 368 -14.04 16.73 -10.47
C PRO A 368 -14.48 15.46 -11.20
N THR A 369 -15.71 15.01 -10.99
CA THR A 369 -16.30 13.87 -11.71
C THR A 369 -16.21 14.07 -13.22
N GLY A 370 -15.80 13.03 -13.96
CA GLY A 370 -15.74 13.08 -15.43
C GLY A 370 -14.52 13.80 -16.03
N SER A 371 -13.63 14.36 -15.21
CA SER A 371 -12.31 14.82 -15.70
C SER A 371 -11.45 13.65 -16.18
N LEU A 372 -10.29 13.90 -16.79
CA LEU A 372 -9.36 12.91 -17.33
C LEU A 372 -7.93 13.19 -16.80
N PRO A 373 -7.10 12.15 -16.54
CA PRO A 373 -5.71 12.34 -16.15
C PRO A 373 -4.91 13.14 -17.18
N ASN A 374 -4.00 13.99 -16.70
CA ASN A 374 -3.12 14.80 -17.54
C ASN A 374 -1.75 14.99 -16.87
N GLY A 375 -0.84 14.01 -17.05
CA GLY A 375 0.44 13.99 -16.36
C GLY A 375 0.22 13.87 -14.84
N ASP A 376 0.86 14.74 -14.07
CA ASP A 376 0.71 14.78 -12.60
C ASP A 376 -0.64 15.33 -12.12
N GLY A 377 -1.55 15.70 -13.04
CA GLY A 377 -2.84 16.31 -12.71
C GLY A 377 -3.98 15.82 -13.58
N TRP A 378 -4.92 16.71 -13.92
CA TRP A 378 -6.15 16.34 -14.63
C TRP A 378 -6.72 17.51 -15.45
N ASN A 379 -7.55 17.19 -16.45
CA ASN A 379 -8.35 18.13 -17.25
C ASN A 379 -9.84 17.77 -17.15
N SER A 380 -10.74 18.75 -17.04
CA SER A 380 -12.18 18.57 -17.08
C SER A 380 -12.80 19.54 -18.08
N ASN A 381 -13.69 19.07 -18.94
CA ASN A 381 -14.45 19.93 -19.84
C ASN A 381 -15.94 19.63 -19.66
N THR A 382 -16.74 20.68 -19.62
CA THR A 382 -18.20 20.58 -19.62
C THR A 382 -18.75 21.12 -20.92
N THR A 383 -19.86 20.54 -21.37
CA THR A 383 -20.57 20.97 -22.57
C THR A 383 -22.06 21.14 -22.28
N GLU A 384 -22.74 21.87 -23.16
CA GLU A 384 -24.19 21.97 -23.17
C GLU A 384 -24.74 21.76 -24.59
N PRO A 385 -25.99 21.27 -24.73
CA PRO A 385 -26.58 21.04 -26.04
C PRO A 385 -26.95 22.36 -26.75
N VAL A 386 -26.78 22.37 -28.08
CA VAL A 386 -27.28 23.41 -28.97
C VAL A 386 -28.19 22.81 -30.04
N ALA A 387 -29.22 23.57 -30.45
CA ALA A 387 -30.19 23.11 -31.45
C ALA A 387 -29.54 22.81 -32.80
N GLN A 388 -28.47 23.53 -33.15
CA GLN A 388 -27.74 23.41 -34.40
C GLN A 388 -26.24 23.55 -34.12
N ARG A 389 -25.44 22.65 -34.69
CA ARG A 389 -23.97 22.70 -34.65
C ARG A 389 -23.44 23.90 -35.43
N ASN A 390 -24.05 24.17 -36.58
CA ASN A 390 -23.78 25.31 -37.43
C ASN A 390 -25.13 25.95 -37.77
N LYS A 391 -25.41 27.16 -37.28
CA LYS A 391 -26.72 27.81 -37.41
C LYS A 391 -26.82 28.74 -38.62
N ASP A 392 -25.68 29.20 -39.13
CA ASP A 392 -25.57 30.19 -40.21
C ASP A 392 -25.33 29.53 -41.58
N THR A 393 -25.22 28.20 -41.63
CA THR A 393 -25.12 27.43 -42.88
C THR A 393 -26.49 27.20 -43.53
N ASN A 394 -26.48 26.93 -44.84
CA ASN A 394 -27.70 26.60 -45.59
C ASN A 394 -27.55 25.27 -46.36
N PRO A 395 -28.25 24.19 -45.95
CA PRO A 395 -29.14 24.11 -44.78
C PRO A 395 -28.37 24.18 -43.45
N PRO A 396 -29.01 24.59 -42.33
CA PRO A 396 -28.40 24.54 -41.02
C PRO A 396 -27.94 23.14 -40.63
N GLY A 397 -26.87 23.07 -39.83
CA GLY A 397 -26.32 21.82 -39.32
C GLY A 397 -27.24 21.10 -38.31
N PRO A 398 -26.99 19.81 -38.05
CA PRO A 398 -27.75 19.04 -37.05
C PRO A 398 -27.46 19.54 -35.63
N ALA A 399 -28.24 19.11 -34.64
CA ALA A 399 -27.96 19.40 -33.23
C ALA A 399 -26.55 19.00 -32.80
N GLY A 400 -25.99 19.72 -31.82
CA GLY A 400 -24.63 19.53 -31.35
C GLY A 400 -24.46 19.88 -29.88
N THR A 401 -23.22 19.97 -29.44
CA THR A 401 -22.84 20.43 -28.09
C THR A 401 -21.77 21.50 -28.20
N ARG A 402 -21.81 22.51 -27.32
CA ARG A 402 -20.77 23.55 -27.23
C ARG A 402 -20.07 23.49 -25.87
N PRO A 403 -18.77 23.79 -25.80
CA PRO A 403 -18.05 23.88 -24.51
C PRO A 403 -18.59 25.00 -23.63
N THR A 404 -18.75 24.76 -22.33
CA THR A 404 -19.19 25.75 -21.34
C THR A 404 -18.12 26.10 -20.32
N LYS A 405 -17.24 25.13 -19.99
CA LYS A 405 -16.14 25.34 -19.05
C LYS A 405 -15.04 24.32 -19.34
N ALA A 406 -13.80 24.76 -19.22
CA ALA A 406 -12.62 23.90 -19.20
C ALA A 406 -11.80 24.20 -17.95
N GLU A 407 -11.49 23.17 -17.17
CA GLU A 407 -10.69 23.24 -15.96
C GLU A 407 -9.50 22.30 -16.07
N ALA A 408 -8.38 22.67 -15.47
CA ALA A 408 -7.24 21.77 -15.31
C ALA A 408 -6.56 22.01 -13.97
N CYS A 409 -6.05 20.93 -13.39
CA CYS A 409 -5.04 20.99 -12.35
C CYS A 409 -3.72 20.58 -12.99
N LEU A 410 -2.83 21.56 -13.22
CA LEU A 410 -1.56 21.36 -13.92
C LEU A 410 -0.46 21.12 -12.89
N GLY A 411 -0.03 19.86 -12.74
CA GLY A 411 1.09 19.50 -11.87
C GLY A 411 2.46 19.79 -12.51
N LYS A 412 3.53 19.34 -11.83
CA LYS A 412 4.93 19.59 -12.24
C LYS A 412 5.25 19.10 -13.65
N ASN A 413 4.73 17.93 -14.00
CA ASN A 413 4.86 17.31 -15.31
C ASN A 413 3.49 17.27 -15.98
N PRO A 414 3.07 18.33 -16.71
CA PRO A 414 1.84 18.28 -17.50
C PRO A 414 1.92 17.16 -18.54
N GLY A 415 0.79 16.48 -18.75
CA GLY A 415 0.71 15.43 -19.75
C GLY A 415 0.89 15.95 -21.19
N LYS A 416 1.03 15.02 -22.12
CA LYS A 416 1.17 15.33 -23.55
C LYS A 416 -0.19 15.69 -24.15
N GLY A 417 -0.34 16.91 -24.64
CA GLY A 417 -1.52 17.32 -25.39
C GLY A 417 -1.55 16.78 -26.82
N THR A 418 -2.67 16.97 -27.51
CA THR A 418 -2.86 16.54 -28.90
C THR A 418 -3.18 17.72 -29.81
N ALA A 419 -3.10 17.52 -31.13
CA ALA A 419 -3.41 18.57 -32.09
C ALA A 419 -4.93 18.78 -32.21
N ALA A 420 -5.37 20.03 -32.43
CA ALA A 420 -6.77 20.32 -32.70
C ALA A 420 -7.19 19.77 -34.06
N SER A 421 -8.31 19.07 -34.13
CA SER A 421 -8.88 18.53 -35.37
C SER A 421 -10.40 18.45 -35.29
N GLY A 422 -11.05 17.86 -36.30
CA GLY A 422 -12.49 17.56 -36.28
C GLY A 422 -13.42 18.72 -36.65
N ASP A 423 -14.71 18.44 -36.60
CA ASP A 423 -15.79 19.37 -36.91
C ASP A 423 -16.47 19.80 -35.61
N ILE A 424 -15.98 20.89 -35.04
CA ILE A 424 -16.45 21.45 -33.77
C ILE A 424 -17.67 22.34 -34.00
N THR A 425 -18.49 22.53 -32.97
CA THR A 425 -19.64 23.44 -33.02
C THR A 425 -19.22 24.86 -33.41
N GLY A 426 -19.93 25.44 -34.38
CA GLY A 426 -19.68 26.75 -34.96
C GLY A 426 -18.53 26.80 -35.98
N TRP A 427 -17.91 25.67 -36.34
CA TRP A 427 -16.74 25.70 -37.22
C TRP A 427 -17.05 26.13 -38.66
N GLU A 428 -18.21 25.75 -39.19
CA GLU A 428 -18.64 26.19 -40.53
C GLU A 428 -19.21 27.61 -40.48
N ASP A 429 -19.97 27.95 -39.43
CA ASP A 429 -20.46 29.31 -39.19
C ASP A 429 -19.30 30.33 -39.17
N ALA A 430 -18.22 29.99 -38.46
CA ALA A 430 -17.03 30.81 -38.39
C ALA A 430 -16.39 31.00 -39.78
N GLN A 431 -16.36 29.94 -40.59
CA GLN A 431 -15.82 30.00 -41.96
C GLN A 431 -16.69 30.85 -42.89
N GLU A 432 -18.01 30.77 -42.78
CA GLU A 432 -18.95 31.61 -43.52
C GLU A 432 -18.73 33.09 -43.18
N PHE A 433 -18.61 33.41 -41.88
CA PHE A 433 -18.32 34.77 -41.41
C PHE A 433 -16.95 35.28 -41.88
N ALA A 434 -15.91 34.45 -41.82
CA ALA A 434 -14.54 34.85 -42.14
C ALA A 434 -14.27 34.95 -43.64
N ARG A 435 -14.99 34.21 -44.48
CA ARG A 435 -14.80 34.16 -45.94
C ARG A 435 -14.80 35.53 -46.61
N PRO A 436 -15.79 36.43 -46.41
CA PRO A 436 -15.76 37.77 -47.02
C PRO A 436 -14.65 38.67 -46.47
N LEU A 437 -14.04 38.33 -45.33
CA LEU A 437 -12.96 39.07 -44.70
C LEU A 437 -11.57 38.61 -45.16
N ALA A 438 -11.50 37.54 -45.96
CA ALA A 438 -10.26 36.96 -46.46
C ALA A 438 -9.80 37.65 -47.75
N SER A 439 -8.49 37.72 -47.97
CA SER A 439 -7.95 38.21 -49.24
C SER A 439 -8.34 37.28 -50.39
N PRO A 440 -8.59 37.79 -51.61
CA PRO A 440 -8.92 36.97 -52.76
C PRO A 440 -7.93 35.82 -52.95
N GLY A 441 -8.43 34.59 -53.15
CA GLY A 441 -7.60 33.39 -53.32
C GLY A 441 -7.14 32.71 -52.01
N THR A 442 -7.44 33.29 -50.84
CA THR A 442 -7.21 32.63 -49.54
C THR A 442 -8.10 31.39 -49.44
N LYS A 443 -7.51 30.23 -49.10
CA LYS A 443 -8.27 29.01 -48.84
C LYS A 443 -8.71 28.95 -47.37
N ALA A 444 -9.76 28.19 -47.10
CA ALA A 444 -10.17 27.87 -45.72
C ALA A 444 -8.97 27.31 -44.92
N PRO A 445 -8.85 27.64 -43.61
CA PRO A 445 -9.89 28.20 -42.76
C PRO A 445 -9.83 29.74 -42.61
N TYR A 446 -9.34 30.50 -43.61
CA TYR A 446 -9.45 31.98 -43.63
C TYR A 446 -8.83 32.74 -42.43
N GLY A 447 -7.78 32.17 -41.83
CA GLY A 447 -7.15 32.75 -40.64
C GLY A 447 -7.85 32.38 -39.33
N LEU A 448 -8.76 31.41 -39.36
CA LEU A 448 -9.37 30.80 -38.18
C LEU A 448 -8.52 29.64 -37.64
N ALA A 449 -8.77 29.30 -36.39
CA ALA A 449 -8.21 28.15 -35.70
C ALA A 449 -9.24 27.47 -34.82
N ARG A 450 -9.00 26.20 -34.52
CA ARG A 450 -9.67 25.50 -33.43
C ARG A 450 -8.88 25.78 -32.17
N CYS A 451 -9.30 26.79 -31.41
CA CYS A 451 -8.63 27.20 -30.19
C CYS A 451 -8.87 26.17 -29.10
N HIS A 452 -7.80 25.76 -28.43
CA HIS A 452 -7.91 24.99 -27.20
C HIS A 452 -8.34 25.88 -26.05
N LEU A 453 -9.21 25.38 -25.17
CA LEU A 453 -9.52 26.03 -23.89
C LEU A 453 -8.40 25.72 -22.87
N ILE A 454 -8.07 24.44 -22.67
CA ILE A 454 -6.81 24.00 -22.07
C ILE A 454 -5.79 23.77 -23.18
N ALA A 455 -4.70 24.53 -23.22
CA ALA A 455 -3.75 24.46 -24.32
C ALA A 455 -3.03 23.11 -24.43
N ASN A 456 -2.76 22.68 -25.67
CA ASN A 456 -2.06 21.41 -25.92
C ASN A 456 -0.65 21.34 -25.30
N ILE A 457 0.03 22.49 -25.18
CA ILE A 457 1.36 22.60 -24.57
C ILE A 457 1.38 22.34 -23.07
N VAL A 458 0.22 22.35 -22.40
CA VAL A 458 0.02 21.98 -21.00
C VAL A 458 -0.88 20.75 -20.87
N GLY A 459 -1.03 19.98 -21.94
CA GLY A 459 -1.70 18.68 -21.91
C GLY A 459 -3.17 18.66 -22.37
N GLY A 460 -3.67 19.78 -22.89
CA GLY A 460 -4.98 19.85 -23.53
C GLY A 460 -5.13 18.88 -24.69
N LYS A 461 -6.31 18.25 -24.78
CA LYS A 461 -6.69 17.35 -25.87
C LYS A 461 -7.48 18.11 -26.94
N GLY A 462 -7.37 17.69 -28.20
CA GLY A 462 -8.01 18.38 -29.32
C GLY A 462 -8.41 17.45 -30.48
N GLN A 463 -8.30 16.14 -30.34
CA GLN A 463 -8.67 15.20 -31.39
C GLN A 463 -10.10 14.68 -31.21
N ILE A 464 -10.60 13.98 -32.22
CA ILE A 464 -11.91 13.31 -32.12
C ILE A 464 -11.80 12.10 -31.19
N LYS A 465 -10.72 11.33 -31.33
CA LYS A 465 -10.54 10.03 -30.63
C LYS A 465 -10.22 10.16 -29.15
N ASP A 466 -9.77 11.32 -28.69
CA ASP A 466 -9.44 11.59 -27.29
C ASP A 466 -10.51 12.43 -26.57
N GLY A 467 -11.69 12.58 -27.18
CA GLY A 467 -12.76 13.44 -26.65
C GLY A 467 -12.41 14.94 -26.66
N GLY A 468 -11.28 15.32 -27.25
CA GLY A 468 -10.75 16.68 -27.19
C GLY A 468 -11.60 17.74 -27.91
N GLN A 469 -12.64 17.35 -28.66
CA GLN A 469 -13.56 18.32 -29.29
C GLN A 469 -14.26 19.22 -28.26
N ASP A 470 -14.50 18.71 -27.04
CA ASP A 470 -15.12 19.46 -25.94
C ASP A 470 -14.18 20.53 -25.35
N ASN A 471 -12.90 20.49 -25.70
CA ASN A 471 -11.88 21.46 -25.31
C ASN A 471 -11.61 22.50 -26.41
N LEU A 472 -12.43 22.55 -27.47
CA LEU A 472 -12.18 23.38 -28.64
C LEU A 472 -13.32 24.35 -28.95
N VAL A 473 -12.96 25.57 -29.31
CA VAL A 473 -13.90 26.58 -29.86
C VAL A 473 -13.38 27.17 -31.17
N PRO A 474 -14.25 27.57 -32.11
CA PRO A 474 -13.85 28.34 -33.28
C PRO A 474 -13.31 29.71 -32.86
N CYS A 475 -12.19 30.12 -33.43
CA CYS A 475 -11.57 31.40 -33.07
C CYS A 475 -10.72 31.98 -34.19
N TRP A 476 -10.34 33.25 -34.05
CA TRP A 476 -9.29 33.83 -34.87
C TRP A 476 -7.90 33.32 -34.47
N GLN A 477 -7.11 32.85 -35.45
CA GLN A 477 -5.72 32.47 -35.25
C GLN A 477 -4.89 33.67 -34.77
N SER A 478 -5.02 34.80 -35.46
CA SER A 478 -4.43 36.08 -35.04
C SER A 478 -5.53 36.91 -34.39
N GLY A 479 -5.47 37.08 -33.07
CA GLY A 479 -6.59 37.53 -32.24
C GLY A 479 -6.61 36.72 -30.95
N MET A 480 -7.69 35.95 -30.73
CA MET A 480 -7.88 35.14 -29.53
C MET A 480 -6.81 34.05 -29.33
N ASN A 481 -6.36 33.35 -30.38
CA ASN A 481 -5.38 32.26 -30.23
C ASN A 481 -3.97 32.80 -29.90
N THR A 482 -3.32 33.43 -30.89
CA THR A 482 -1.87 33.76 -30.85
C THR A 482 -1.52 35.25 -30.89
N GLY A 483 -2.48 36.16 -30.69
CA GLY A 483 -2.26 37.62 -30.63
C GLY A 483 -1.60 38.13 -29.33
N THR A 484 -1.70 39.44 -29.06
CA THR A 484 -1.24 40.03 -27.78
C THR A 484 -2.16 41.18 -27.35
N PRO A 485 -2.81 41.09 -26.17
CA PRO A 485 -2.97 39.88 -25.36
C PRO A 485 -3.84 38.83 -26.08
N SER A 486 -3.57 37.55 -25.85
CA SER A 486 -4.36 36.41 -26.36
C SER A 486 -4.29 35.24 -25.38
N MET A 487 -4.98 34.14 -25.66
CA MET A 487 -4.90 32.93 -24.83
C MET A 487 -3.45 32.49 -24.66
N ARG A 488 -2.68 32.50 -25.75
CA ARG A 488 -1.23 32.20 -25.74
C ARG A 488 -0.42 33.02 -24.73
N THR A 489 -0.80 34.28 -24.50
CA THR A 489 -0.10 35.16 -23.54
C THR A 489 -0.16 34.59 -22.11
N TYR A 490 -1.29 34.01 -21.72
CA TYR A 490 -1.52 33.50 -20.37
C TYR A 490 -1.13 32.02 -20.24
N GLU A 491 -1.36 31.23 -21.29
CA GLU A 491 -0.88 29.84 -21.39
C GLU A 491 0.64 29.76 -21.21
N TYR A 492 1.38 30.71 -21.79
CA TYR A 492 2.84 30.76 -21.68
C TYR A 492 3.29 30.95 -20.22
N LYS A 493 2.56 31.76 -19.42
CA LYS A 493 2.85 31.93 -17.99
C LYS A 493 2.69 30.62 -17.22
N ALA A 494 1.62 29.88 -17.49
CA ALA A 494 1.42 28.56 -16.88
C ALA A 494 2.50 27.57 -17.31
N GLN A 495 2.86 27.57 -18.60
CA GLN A 495 3.90 26.72 -19.16
C GLN A 495 5.30 26.97 -18.55
N GLU A 496 5.67 28.23 -18.36
CA GLU A 496 6.95 28.59 -17.74
C GLU A 496 6.96 28.22 -16.26
N LEU A 497 5.87 28.51 -15.54
CA LEU A 497 5.82 28.28 -14.10
C LEU A 497 5.95 26.80 -13.73
N VAL A 498 5.23 25.88 -14.41
CA VAL A 498 5.36 24.44 -14.10
C VAL A 498 6.78 23.92 -14.33
N LYS A 499 7.52 24.54 -15.26
CA LYS A 499 8.93 24.22 -15.55
C LYS A 499 9.92 24.88 -14.59
N ASP A 500 9.49 25.88 -13.81
CA ASP A 500 10.36 26.59 -12.86
C ASP A 500 10.90 25.62 -11.80
N ALA A 501 12.19 25.71 -11.47
CA ALA A 501 12.82 24.84 -10.48
C ALA A 501 12.18 24.97 -9.07
N ASN A 502 11.57 26.10 -8.75
CA ASN A 502 10.88 26.38 -7.48
C ASN A 502 9.40 25.96 -7.49
N PHE A 503 8.90 25.41 -8.59
CA PHE A 503 7.61 24.75 -8.62
C PHE A 503 7.80 23.31 -8.15
N GLY A 504 7.34 23.02 -6.94
CA GLY A 504 7.51 21.72 -6.30
C GLY A 504 6.71 20.62 -6.99
N GLU A 505 7.08 19.37 -6.73
CA GLU A 505 6.44 18.21 -7.37
C GLU A 505 4.97 18.04 -6.97
N ASN A 506 4.59 18.52 -5.78
CA ASN A 506 3.23 18.49 -5.25
C ASN A 506 2.50 19.86 -5.36
N ASP A 507 3.10 20.83 -6.05
CA ASP A 507 2.44 22.08 -6.41
C ASP A 507 1.60 21.89 -7.67
N ALA A 508 0.57 22.72 -7.84
CA ALA A 508 -0.23 22.71 -9.05
C ALA A 508 -0.72 24.12 -9.44
N ILE A 509 -1.07 24.29 -10.71
CA ILE A 509 -1.82 25.43 -11.18
C ILE A 509 -3.26 24.97 -11.39
N PHE A 510 -4.20 25.54 -10.63
CA PHE A 510 -5.61 25.44 -10.95
C PHE A 510 -5.92 26.46 -12.05
N TYR A 511 -6.28 25.97 -13.23
CA TYR A 511 -6.42 26.73 -14.46
C TYR A 511 -7.84 26.58 -15.00
N GLU A 512 -8.49 27.68 -15.34
CA GLU A 512 -9.90 27.70 -15.76
C GLU A 512 -10.08 28.57 -17.00
N VAL A 513 -10.91 28.10 -17.93
CA VAL A 513 -11.34 28.85 -19.12
C VAL A 513 -12.84 28.69 -19.33
N THR A 514 -13.54 29.81 -19.44
CA THR A 514 -14.98 29.88 -19.65
C THR A 514 -15.28 30.65 -20.94
N PRO A 515 -15.79 29.99 -21.98
CA PRO A 515 -16.33 30.65 -23.17
C PRO A 515 -17.59 31.46 -22.84
N HIS A 516 -17.72 32.64 -23.44
CA HIS A 516 -18.88 33.52 -23.33
C HIS A 516 -19.65 33.54 -24.64
N TYR A 517 -20.94 33.22 -24.58
CA TYR A 517 -21.83 33.18 -25.72
C TYR A 517 -22.89 34.27 -25.60
N GLY A 518 -23.28 34.88 -26.72
CA GLY A 518 -24.27 35.96 -26.74
C GLY A 518 -25.66 35.50 -26.27
N ASP A 519 -26.07 34.28 -26.65
CA ASP A 519 -27.31 33.68 -26.21
C ASP A 519 -27.29 32.14 -26.22
N ILE A 520 -28.44 31.50 -25.96
CA ILE A 520 -28.60 30.03 -25.92
C ILE A 520 -28.48 29.37 -27.31
N THR A 521 -28.55 30.14 -28.38
CA THR A 521 -28.44 29.67 -29.77
C THR A 521 -27.05 29.83 -30.35
N SER A 522 -26.18 30.68 -29.77
CA SER A 522 -24.81 30.89 -30.23
C SER A 522 -24.03 29.58 -30.38
N THR A 523 -23.31 29.44 -31.48
CA THR A 523 -22.44 28.27 -31.72
C THR A 523 -20.97 28.64 -31.54
N ILE A 524 -20.65 29.95 -31.58
CA ILE A 524 -19.31 30.50 -31.45
C ILE A 524 -19.30 31.48 -30.27
N PRO A 525 -18.29 31.44 -29.37
CA PRO A 525 -18.20 32.40 -28.28
C PRO A 525 -17.70 33.77 -28.76
N ASP A 526 -18.24 34.84 -28.15
CA ASP A 526 -17.79 36.23 -28.32
C ASP A 526 -16.38 36.45 -27.73
N GLY A 527 -15.95 35.57 -26.84
CA GLY A 527 -14.66 35.60 -26.16
C GLY A 527 -14.57 34.54 -25.08
N VAL A 528 -13.45 34.50 -24.37
CA VAL A 528 -13.22 33.60 -23.23
C VAL A 528 -12.76 34.40 -22.03
N THR A 529 -13.14 33.98 -20.82
CA THR A 529 -12.46 34.38 -19.59
C THR A 529 -11.52 33.28 -19.16
N MET A 530 -10.29 33.64 -18.81
CA MET A 530 -9.30 32.70 -18.30
C MET A 530 -8.86 33.13 -16.91
N SER A 531 -8.57 32.18 -16.03
CA SER A 531 -7.96 32.45 -14.74
C SER A 531 -7.00 31.33 -14.35
N ALA A 532 -6.01 31.65 -13.52
CA ALA A 532 -5.10 30.64 -13.00
C ALA A 532 -4.60 30.98 -11.60
N THR A 533 -4.62 30.00 -10.71
CA THR A 533 -4.13 30.10 -9.34
C THR A 533 -3.04 29.06 -9.10
N VAL A 534 -1.89 29.50 -8.62
CA VAL A 534 -0.85 28.61 -8.11
C VAL A 534 -1.28 28.13 -6.74
N GLN A 535 -1.41 26.83 -6.57
CA GLN A 535 -1.73 26.17 -5.32
C GLN A 535 -0.50 25.36 -4.90
N ARG A 536 0.01 25.64 -3.70
CA ARG A 536 1.22 25.01 -3.19
C ARG A 536 0.90 23.81 -2.30
N ALA A 537 1.86 22.91 -2.20
CA ALA A 537 1.82 21.76 -1.32
C ALA A 537 1.60 22.14 0.16
N ASP A 538 2.10 23.30 0.60
CA ASP A 538 1.94 23.81 1.97
C ASP A 538 0.54 24.39 2.28
N GLY A 539 -0.37 24.35 1.31
CA GLY A 539 -1.73 24.88 1.41
C GLY A 539 -1.86 26.37 1.07
N THR A 540 -0.76 27.05 0.73
CA THR A 540 -0.83 28.43 0.25
C THR A 540 -1.35 28.49 -1.19
N SER A 541 -1.98 29.61 -1.55
CA SER A 541 -2.50 29.84 -2.89
C SER A 541 -2.31 31.30 -3.31
N GLN A 542 -1.94 31.53 -4.56
CA GLN A 542 -1.75 32.87 -5.12
C GLN A 542 -2.18 32.91 -6.59
N PRO A 543 -2.83 33.98 -7.06
CA PRO A 543 -3.14 34.13 -8.48
C PRO A 543 -1.87 34.14 -9.34
N LEU A 544 -1.82 33.31 -10.38
CA LEU A 544 -0.84 33.43 -11.46
C LEU A 544 -1.26 34.55 -12.43
N PHE A 545 -2.55 34.61 -12.74
CA PHE A 545 -3.21 35.75 -13.34
C PHE A 545 -4.70 35.76 -12.92
N PRO A 546 -5.30 36.95 -12.77
CA PRO A 546 -6.71 37.07 -12.41
C PRO A 546 -7.62 36.67 -13.58
N ASP A 547 -8.93 36.82 -13.41
CA ASP A 547 -9.89 36.68 -14.51
C ASP A 547 -9.55 37.67 -15.63
N VAL A 548 -9.15 37.14 -16.79
CA VAL A 548 -8.79 37.91 -17.98
C VAL A 548 -9.72 37.55 -19.11
N TYR A 549 -10.46 38.55 -19.60
CA TYR A 549 -11.33 38.41 -20.75
C TYR A 549 -10.55 38.62 -22.05
N ILE A 550 -10.72 37.69 -23.00
CA ILE A 550 -10.06 37.69 -24.30
C ILE A 550 -11.13 37.66 -25.38
N PRO A 551 -11.32 38.76 -26.12
CA PRO A 551 -12.35 38.83 -27.16
C PRO A 551 -11.99 37.94 -28.36
N ASN A 552 -13.01 37.35 -28.98
CA ASN A 552 -12.85 36.54 -30.18
C ASN A 552 -12.83 37.40 -31.47
N THR A 553 -11.99 38.43 -31.49
CA THR A 553 -11.88 39.41 -32.58
C THR A 553 -10.68 39.16 -33.48
N LYS A 554 -10.72 39.68 -34.71
CA LYS A 554 -9.62 39.57 -35.67
C LYS A 554 -8.50 40.53 -35.26
N GLY A 555 -7.40 39.96 -34.74
CA GLY A 555 -6.35 40.72 -34.08
C GLY A 555 -6.84 41.47 -32.83
N ASN A 556 -6.05 42.42 -32.35
CA ASN A 556 -6.39 43.26 -31.19
C ASN A 556 -7.13 44.55 -31.63
N THR A 557 -8.05 44.43 -32.59
CA THR A 557 -8.73 45.59 -33.19
C THR A 557 -10.08 45.88 -32.55
N GLY A 558 -10.65 44.91 -31.81
CA GLY A 558 -12.04 44.98 -31.35
C GLY A 558 -13.08 44.80 -32.46
N LEU A 559 -12.65 44.63 -33.71
CA LEU A 559 -13.51 44.46 -34.87
C LEU A 559 -13.60 42.98 -35.28
N TYR A 560 -14.68 42.63 -35.96
CA TYR A 560 -14.93 41.29 -36.51
C TYR A 560 -14.91 40.21 -35.41
N ASN A 561 -15.71 40.41 -34.36
CA ASN A 561 -15.95 39.35 -33.38
C ASN A 561 -16.63 38.17 -34.09
N LEU A 562 -16.15 36.95 -33.83
CA LEU A 562 -16.70 35.72 -34.40
C LEU A 562 -17.94 35.20 -33.68
N GLY A 563 -18.23 35.66 -32.46
CA GLY A 563 -19.40 35.20 -31.75
C GLY A 563 -20.70 35.59 -32.47
N ASN A 564 -21.68 34.69 -32.42
CA ASN A 564 -22.88 34.74 -33.26
C ASN A 564 -24.20 34.51 -32.52
#